data_AF-A0A3D4IL02-F1
#
_entry.id   AF-A0A3D4IL02-F1
#
_cell.length_a   1.000
_cell.length_b   1.000
_cell.length_c   1.000
_cell.angle_alpha   90.00
_cell.angle_beta   90.00
_cell.angle_gamma   90.00
#
_symmetry.space_group_name_H-M   'P 1'
#
loop_
_entity.id
_entity.type
_entity.pdbx_description
1 polymer ?
#
loop_
_entity_poly.entity_id
_entity_poly.type
_entity_poly.pdbx_seq_one_letter_code
_entity_poly.pdbx_strand_id
1 'polypeptide(L)'
;MAKTKKENKVFVLDTSVIIYEHNSILNFDEHDIGIPITVLEELDNFKKGNDTKNFEAREFIRLIDKLAKDQMLHNWNPLNGKGKGRFKVLMDTGSNGSLDANRIFNEDKADHRILNSALLLQKEEKGKKVILVSKDVNLRLKAKALGLQAEDYTTGKIQKDRKS
;
A
#
# COMPACT_ATOMS: atom_id res chain seq x y z
N MET A 1 6.33 34.92 -6.97
CA MET A 1 5.31 33.90 -6.65
C MET A 1 6.00 32.68 -6.07
N ALA A 2 5.82 32.41 -4.77
CA ALA A 2 6.41 31.23 -4.14
C ALA A 2 5.67 29.97 -4.61
N LYS A 3 6.35 29.07 -5.33
CA LYS A 3 5.83 27.72 -5.57
C LYS A 3 5.64 27.06 -4.21
N THR A 4 4.40 26.91 -3.74
CA THR A 4 4.07 26.03 -2.61
C THR A 4 4.71 24.67 -2.88
N LYS A 5 5.70 24.31 -2.05
CA LYS A 5 6.40 23.02 -2.11
C LYS A 5 5.33 21.94 -1.95
N LYS A 6 5.02 21.21 -3.03
CA LYS A 6 4.06 20.10 -2.98
C LYS A 6 4.63 19.08 -1.99
N GLU A 7 3.95 18.83 -0.89
CA GLU A 7 4.42 17.88 0.12
C GLU A 7 4.40 16.49 -0.51
N ASN A 8 5.58 15.87 -0.67
CA ASN A 8 5.65 14.49 -1.13
C ASN A 8 5.18 13.57 0.00
N LYS A 9 4.12 12.80 -0.29
CA LYS A 9 3.53 11.81 0.61
C LYS A 9 3.94 10.41 0.18
N VAL A 10 3.82 9.47 1.11
CA VAL A 10 3.86 8.04 0.83
C VAL A 10 2.55 7.43 1.29
N PHE A 11 1.80 6.81 0.39
CA PHE A 11 0.59 6.08 0.75
C PHE A 11 0.91 4.60 0.93
N VAL A 12 0.43 4.00 2.00
CA VAL A 12 0.53 2.56 2.23
C VAL A 12 -0.83 1.95 1.96
N LEU A 13 -0.93 1.04 0.99
CA LEU A 13 -2.19 0.41 0.61
C LEU A 13 -2.37 -0.93 1.32
N ASP A 14 -3.59 -1.25 1.71
CA ASP A 14 -3.96 -2.59 2.18
C ASP A 14 -4.66 -3.41 1.06
N THR A 15 -4.99 -4.66 1.38
CA THR A 15 -5.68 -5.57 0.45
C THR A 15 -7.08 -5.10 0.10
N SER A 16 -7.78 -4.44 1.03
CA SER A 16 -9.15 -3.95 0.78
C SER A 16 -9.22 -2.91 -0.34
N VAL A 17 -8.18 -2.09 -0.50
CA VAL A 17 -8.05 -1.14 -1.61
C VAL A 17 -7.82 -1.87 -2.93
N ILE A 18 -6.96 -2.89 -2.93
CA ILE A 18 -6.63 -3.63 -4.16
C ILE A 18 -7.82 -4.44 -4.66
N ILE A 19 -8.52 -5.11 -3.75
CA ILE A 19 -9.74 -5.89 -4.05
C ILE A 19 -10.88 -5.01 -4.55
N TYR A 20 -10.86 -3.71 -4.22
CA TYR A 20 -11.82 -2.76 -4.76
C TYR A 20 -11.48 -2.31 -6.18
N GLU A 21 -10.19 -2.07 -6.47
CA GLU A 21 -9.71 -1.63 -7.79
C GLU A 21 -8.21 -1.99 -7.97
N HIS A 22 -7.91 -2.90 -8.89
CA HIS A 22 -6.55 -3.39 -9.15
C HIS A 22 -5.60 -2.32 -9.70
N ASN A 23 -6.13 -1.26 -10.32
CA ASN A 23 -5.31 -0.15 -10.81
C ASN A 23 -5.00 0.89 -9.71
N SER A 24 -5.49 0.69 -8.48
CA SER A 24 -5.49 1.69 -7.40
C SER A 24 -4.14 2.34 -7.12
N ILE A 25 -3.05 1.59 -7.24
CA ILE A 25 -1.68 2.09 -7.12
C ILE A 25 -1.36 3.27 -8.07
N LEU A 26 -2.06 3.39 -9.19
CA LEU A 26 -1.83 4.42 -10.22
C LEU A 26 -2.57 5.74 -9.92
N ASN A 27 -3.45 5.75 -8.91
CA ASN A 27 -4.41 6.83 -8.64
C ASN A 27 -3.92 7.90 -7.65
N PHE A 28 -2.61 7.92 -7.33
CA PHE A 28 -2.01 8.82 -6.34
C PHE A 28 -1.01 9.84 -6.94
N ASP A 29 -1.08 10.06 -8.25
CA ASP A 29 -0.30 11.06 -8.99
C ASP A 29 1.20 11.06 -8.66
N GLU A 30 1.78 12.15 -8.16
CA GLU A 30 3.22 12.25 -7.88
C GLU A 30 3.67 11.53 -6.59
N HIS A 31 2.73 10.99 -5.82
CA HIS A 31 3.02 10.42 -4.50
C HIS A 31 3.55 8.99 -4.60
N ASP A 32 4.44 8.65 -3.68
CA ASP A 32 5.04 7.32 -3.61
C ASP A 32 4.08 6.32 -2.94
N ILE A 33 4.17 5.03 -3.27
CA ILE A 33 3.30 3.97 -2.76
C ILE A 33 4.10 2.86 -2.06
N GLY A 34 3.77 2.56 -0.82
CA GLY A 34 4.22 1.37 -0.11
C GLY A 34 3.18 0.26 -0.20
N ILE A 35 3.62 -0.96 -0.54
CA ILE A 35 2.77 -2.16 -0.53
C ILE A 35 3.35 -3.13 0.50
N PRO A 36 2.74 -3.33 1.67
CA PRO A 36 3.19 -4.36 2.61
C PRO A 36 3.23 -5.73 1.94
N ILE A 37 4.28 -6.51 2.20
CA ILE A 37 4.41 -7.87 1.64
C ILE A 37 3.20 -8.75 1.99
N THR A 38 2.60 -8.52 3.17
CA THR A 38 1.35 -9.16 3.62
C THR A 38 0.19 -8.97 2.64
N VAL A 39 0.11 -7.82 1.95
CA VAL A 39 -0.93 -7.59 0.94
C VAL A 39 -0.74 -8.56 -0.23
N LEU A 40 0.49 -8.78 -0.68
CA LEU A 40 0.76 -9.74 -1.77
C LEU A 40 0.44 -11.18 -1.35
N GLU A 41 0.72 -11.54 -0.08
CA GLU A 41 0.37 -12.85 0.48
C GLU A 41 -1.15 -13.07 0.54
N GLU A 42 -1.92 -12.06 0.95
CA GLU A 42 -3.38 -12.12 0.99
C GLU A 42 -3.98 -12.22 -0.42
N LEU A 43 -3.48 -11.43 -1.37
CA LEU A 43 -3.93 -11.49 -2.77
C LEU A 43 -3.66 -12.85 -3.41
N ASP A 44 -2.61 -13.57 -2.99
CA ASP A 44 -2.35 -14.93 -3.46
C ASP A 44 -3.46 -15.91 -3.05
N ASN A 45 -4.02 -15.72 -1.85
CA ASN A 45 -5.17 -16.48 -1.38
C ASN A 45 -6.45 -16.08 -2.12
N PHE A 46 -6.61 -14.79 -2.43
CA PHE A 46 -7.77 -14.24 -3.14
C PHE A 46 -7.79 -14.51 -4.64
N LYS A 47 -6.80 -15.18 -5.25
CA LYS A 47 -6.82 -15.45 -6.71
C LYS A 47 -7.64 -16.68 -7.12
N LYS A 48 -8.09 -17.49 -6.15
CA LYS A 48 -8.78 -18.77 -6.35
C LYS A 48 -10.30 -18.59 -6.45
N GLY A 49 -10.81 -18.58 -7.69
CA GLY A 49 -12.23 -18.44 -7.96
C GLY A 49 -12.51 -17.53 -9.15
N ASN A 50 -13.79 -17.31 -9.43
CA ASN A 50 -14.26 -16.61 -10.64
C ASN A 50 -15.10 -15.36 -10.34
N ASP A 51 -15.11 -14.88 -9.09
CA ASP A 51 -15.78 -13.61 -8.77
C ASP A 51 -14.91 -12.39 -9.10
N THR A 52 -15.49 -11.21 -8.94
CA THR A 52 -14.81 -9.92 -9.17
C THR A 52 -13.59 -9.74 -8.28
N LYS A 53 -13.64 -10.15 -7.00
CA LYS A 53 -12.50 -10.01 -6.07
C LYS A 53 -11.29 -10.82 -6.56
N ASN A 54 -11.55 -12.03 -7.05
CA ASN A 54 -10.53 -12.89 -7.64
C ASN A 54 -9.92 -12.28 -8.90
N PHE A 55 -10.73 -11.61 -9.72
CA PHE A 55 -10.26 -10.89 -10.89
C PHE A 55 -9.36 -9.73 -10.51
N GLU A 56 -9.80 -8.86 -9.58
CA GLU A 56 -9.00 -7.71 -9.13
C GLU A 56 -7.65 -8.15 -8.54
N ALA A 57 -7.62 -9.21 -7.75
CA ALA A 57 -6.37 -9.76 -7.21
C ALA A 57 -5.40 -10.20 -8.32
N ARG A 58 -5.87 -10.94 -9.33
CA ARG A 58 -5.03 -11.40 -10.46
C ARG A 58 -4.48 -10.24 -11.29
N GLU A 59 -5.32 -9.25 -11.60
CA GLU A 59 -4.91 -8.11 -12.40
C GLU A 59 -3.90 -7.24 -11.65
N PHE A 60 -4.02 -7.11 -10.33
CA PHE A 60 -3.03 -6.39 -9.54
C PHE A 60 -1.66 -7.08 -9.56
N ILE A 61 -1.61 -8.40 -9.39
CA ILE A 61 -0.35 -9.16 -9.46
C ILE A 61 0.30 -9.00 -10.84
N ARG A 62 -0.48 -9.09 -11.92
CA ARG A 62 0.01 -8.84 -13.29
C ARG A 62 0.53 -7.42 -13.48
N LEU A 63 -0.14 -6.42 -12.89
CA LEU A 63 0.29 -5.03 -12.94
C LEU A 63 1.62 -4.83 -12.22
N ILE A 64 1.77 -5.37 -11.00
CA ILE A 64 3.01 -5.28 -10.23
C ILE A 64 4.16 -5.98 -10.95
N ASP A 65 3.95 -7.19 -11.48
CA ASP A 65 4.93 -7.93 -12.25
C ASP A 65 5.43 -7.13 -13.47
N LYS A 66 4.49 -6.55 -14.23
CA LYS A 66 4.80 -5.68 -15.38
C LYS A 66 5.57 -4.40 -14.99
N LEU A 67 5.24 -3.82 -13.83
CA LEU A 67 5.90 -2.61 -13.32
C LEU A 67 7.30 -2.92 -12.79
N ALA A 68 7.49 -4.06 -12.14
CA ALA A 68 8.76 -4.49 -11.59
C ALA A 68 9.80 -4.79 -12.67
N LYS A 69 9.37 -5.42 -13.78
CA LYS A 69 10.29 -5.96 -14.80
C LYS A 69 11.41 -6.78 -14.12
N ASP A 70 12.66 -6.37 -14.27
CA ASP A 70 13.85 -7.02 -13.68
C ASP A 70 14.33 -6.34 -12.39
N GLN A 71 13.57 -5.38 -11.84
CA GLN A 71 13.97 -4.61 -10.66
C GLN A 71 13.53 -5.29 -9.36
N MET A 72 14.35 -5.11 -8.31
CA MET A 72 14.00 -5.56 -6.98
C MET A 72 12.80 -4.78 -6.42
N LEU A 73 11.73 -5.50 -6.07
CA LEU A 73 10.49 -4.92 -5.56
C LEU A 73 10.63 -4.17 -4.23
N HIS A 74 11.63 -4.49 -3.41
CA HIS A 74 11.89 -3.80 -2.14
C HIS A 74 12.61 -2.44 -2.32
N ASN A 75 13.03 -2.10 -3.54
CA ASN A 75 13.52 -0.77 -3.90
C ASN A 75 12.38 0.10 -4.45
N TRP A 76 12.59 1.42 -4.46
CA TRP A 76 11.66 2.35 -5.10
C TRP A 76 11.71 2.19 -6.63
N ASN A 77 10.64 1.66 -7.21
CA ASN A 77 10.45 1.44 -8.65
C ASN A 77 9.47 2.47 -9.23
N PRO A 78 9.69 3.01 -10.44
CA PRO A 78 8.80 4.02 -11.00
C PRO A 78 7.40 3.47 -11.29
N LEU A 79 6.36 4.23 -10.95
CA LEU A 79 5.03 4.02 -11.51
C LEU A 79 5.05 4.52 -12.96
N ASN A 80 4.52 3.74 -13.90
CA ASN A 80 4.53 4.11 -15.32
C ASN A 80 3.86 5.47 -15.57
N GLY A 81 4.54 6.36 -16.30
CA GLY A 81 4.00 7.66 -16.75
C GLY A 81 4.80 8.86 -16.28
N LYS A 82 4.81 9.94 -17.06
CA LYS A 82 5.51 11.20 -16.70
C LYS A 82 4.82 11.84 -15.49
N GLY A 83 5.59 12.22 -14.48
CA GLY A 83 5.10 12.91 -13.28
C GLY A 83 4.40 12.01 -12.24
N LYS A 84 4.45 10.69 -12.41
CA LYS A 84 3.99 9.73 -11.41
C LYS A 84 5.06 9.46 -10.34
N GLY A 85 4.61 9.06 -9.15
CA GLY A 85 5.49 8.63 -8.07
C GLY A 85 6.14 7.27 -8.32
N ARG A 86 6.65 6.66 -7.25
CA ARG A 86 7.29 5.34 -7.27
C ARG A 86 6.54 4.39 -6.34
N PHE A 87 6.76 3.10 -6.46
CA PHE A 87 6.27 2.11 -5.52
C PHE A 87 7.40 1.25 -4.97
N LYS A 88 7.22 0.72 -3.75
CA LYS A 88 8.08 -0.33 -3.20
C LYS A 88 7.25 -1.32 -2.38
N VAL A 89 7.69 -2.57 -2.35
CA VAL A 89 7.17 -3.58 -1.43
C VAL A 89 7.85 -3.42 -0.08
N LEU A 90 7.05 -3.27 0.98
CA LEU A 90 7.51 -3.12 2.34
C LEU A 90 7.70 -4.51 2.95
N MET A 91 8.94 -4.82 3.30
CA MET A 91 9.25 -6.07 3.97
C MET A 91 8.80 -6.02 5.43
N ASP A 92 8.40 -7.16 5.97
CA ASP A 92 8.14 -7.30 7.40
C ASP A 92 9.49 -7.39 8.13
N THR A 93 9.82 -6.43 8.99
CA THR A 93 11.04 -6.50 9.83
C THR A 93 10.75 -7.09 11.22
N GLY A 94 9.57 -7.68 11.41
CA GLY A 94 9.04 -8.12 12.70
C GLY A 94 8.75 -9.61 12.79
N SER A 95 9.75 -10.46 12.56
CA SER A 95 9.88 -11.82 13.15
C SER A 95 11.29 -12.36 12.89
N ASN A 96 12.26 -12.01 13.74
CA ASN A 96 13.44 -12.88 13.90
C ASN A 96 12.93 -14.21 14.47
N GLY A 97 12.83 -15.24 13.64
CA GLY A 97 12.57 -16.61 14.07
C GLY A 97 11.42 -17.27 13.32
N SER A 98 11.80 -18.30 12.55
CA SER A 98 10.98 -19.29 11.84
C SER A 98 9.93 -18.77 10.86
N LEU A 99 10.17 -19.09 9.57
CA LEU A 99 9.13 -19.34 8.58
C LEU A 99 8.25 -20.51 9.06
N ASP A 100 7.47 -20.30 10.13
CA ASP A 100 6.44 -21.25 10.54
C ASP A 100 5.22 -21.02 9.67
N ALA A 101 5.05 -21.91 8.69
CA ALA A 101 3.90 -22.00 7.78
C ALA A 101 2.54 -22.11 8.51
N ASN A 102 2.53 -22.27 9.85
CA ASN A 102 1.35 -22.40 10.68
C ASN A 102 0.76 -21.08 11.21
N ARG A 103 1.26 -19.89 10.80
CA ARG A 103 0.77 -18.59 11.30
C ARG A 103 0.18 -17.66 10.22
N ILE A 104 -0.32 -18.22 9.12
CA ILE A 104 -0.82 -17.45 7.96
C ILE A 104 -2.27 -16.93 8.16
N PHE A 105 -3.00 -17.39 9.19
CA PHE A 105 -4.46 -17.18 9.24
C PHE A 105 -4.98 -16.60 10.54
N ASN A 106 -4.55 -15.39 10.90
CA ASN A 106 -5.33 -14.58 11.83
C ASN A 106 -5.42 -13.16 11.25
N GLU A 107 -6.64 -12.68 10.99
CA GLU A 107 -6.88 -11.34 10.42
C GLU A 107 -6.19 -10.27 11.27
N ASP A 108 -6.22 -10.43 12.61
CA ASP A 108 -5.49 -9.56 13.54
C ASP A 108 -3.97 -9.54 13.29
N LYS A 109 -3.39 -10.66 12.86
CA LYS A 109 -1.95 -10.73 12.56
C LYS A 109 -1.62 -10.02 11.25
N ALA A 110 -2.48 -10.10 10.24
CA ALA A 110 -2.27 -9.43 8.97
C ALA A 110 -2.39 -7.90 9.12
N ASP A 111 -3.44 -7.44 9.80
CA ASP A 111 -3.61 -6.03 10.20
C ASP A 111 -2.37 -5.49 10.92
N HIS A 112 -1.88 -6.21 11.93
CA HIS A 112 -0.69 -5.79 12.68
C HIS A 112 0.55 -5.68 11.79
N ARG A 113 0.74 -6.62 10.84
CA ARG A 113 1.89 -6.56 9.91
C ARG A 113 1.79 -5.37 8.97
N ILE A 114 0.61 -5.07 8.42
CA ILE A 114 0.37 -3.89 7.59
C ILE A 114 0.67 -2.60 8.37
N LEU A 115 0.15 -2.49 9.60
CA LEU A 115 0.39 -1.34 10.48
C LEU A 115 1.87 -1.18 10.81
N ASN A 116 2.56 -2.27 11.16
CA ASN A 116 3.98 -2.25 11.48
C ASN A 116 4.84 -1.84 10.28
N SER A 117 4.55 -2.34 9.08
CA SER A 117 5.24 -1.92 7.85
C SER A 117 5.06 -0.43 7.59
N ALA A 118 3.86 0.11 7.79
CA ALA A 118 3.61 1.55 7.62
C ALA A 118 4.32 2.41 8.68
N LEU A 119 4.33 1.98 9.94
CA LEU A 119 5.04 2.65 11.03
C LEU A 119 6.56 2.62 10.83
N LEU A 120 7.11 1.51 10.34
CA LEU A 120 8.52 1.41 9.98
C LEU A 120 8.85 2.40 8.85
N LEU A 121 8.03 2.41 7.80
CA LEU A 121 8.20 3.33 6.68
C LEU A 121 8.16 4.79 7.14
N GLN A 122 7.31 5.13 8.11
CA GLN A 122 7.25 6.47 8.72
C GLN A 122 8.58 6.84 9.40
N LYS A 123 9.28 5.87 10.01
CA LYS A 123 10.61 6.09 10.62
C LYS A 123 11.71 6.24 9.57
N GLU A 124 11.62 5.51 8.46
CA GLU A 124 12.57 5.56 7.34
C GLU A 124 12.46 6.88 6.55
N GLU A 125 11.24 7.27 6.17
CA GLU A 125 10.97 8.41 5.28
C GLU A 125 10.72 9.70 6.08
N LYS A 126 11.69 10.12 6.92
CA LYS A 126 11.57 11.29 7.84
C LYS A 126 11.18 12.63 7.19
N GLY A 127 11.24 12.73 5.86
CA GLY A 127 10.87 13.92 5.09
C GLY A 127 9.51 13.86 4.40
N LYS A 128 8.75 12.76 4.57
CA LYS A 128 7.45 12.55 3.92
C LYS A 128 6.39 12.15 4.93
N LYS A 129 5.15 12.54 4.65
CA LYS A 129 3.99 12.05 5.43
C LYS A 129 3.64 10.65 4.94
N VAL A 130 3.61 9.69 5.85
CA VAL A 130 3.16 8.32 5.58
C VAL A 130 1.70 8.19 6.01
N ILE A 131 0.85 7.76 5.07
CA ILE A 131 -0.61 7.68 5.24
C ILE A 131 -1.07 6.28 4.84
N LEU A 132 -1.72 5.57 5.76
CA LEU A 132 -2.40 4.32 5.45
C LEU A 132 -3.69 4.60 4.67
N VAL A 133 -3.90 3.89 3.56
CA VAL A 133 -5.13 3.95 2.78
C VAL A 133 -5.78 2.59 2.81
N SER A 134 -7.01 2.56 3.32
CA SER A 134 -7.79 1.35 3.52
C SER A 134 -9.27 1.65 3.30
N LYS A 135 -10.06 0.67 2.88
CA LYS A 135 -11.54 0.75 2.92
C LYS A 135 -12.12 0.20 4.24
N ASP A 136 -11.32 -0.46 5.06
CA ASP A 136 -11.71 -0.98 6.37
C ASP A 136 -11.66 0.13 7.43
N VAL A 137 -12.79 0.37 8.10
CA VAL A 137 -12.89 1.38 9.17
C VAL A 137 -12.03 0.98 10.38
N ASN A 138 -12.03 -0.30 10.77
CA ASN A 138 -11.32 -0.79 11.95
C ASN A 138 -9.81 -0.66 11.77
N LEU A 139 -9.29 -1.03 10.60
CA LEU A 139 -7.85 -0.89 10.32
C LEU A 139 -7.42 0.59 10.38
N ARG A 140 -8.23 1.51 9.84
CA ARG A 140 -7.97 2.96 9.93
C ARG A 140 -8.04 3.48 11.37
N LEU A 141 -8.96 2.98 12.20
CA LEU A 141 -9.04 3.35 13.62
C LEU A 141 -7.81 2.85 14.40
N LYS A 142 -7.39 1.59 14.16
CA LYS A 142 -6.15 1.01 14.73
C LYS A 142 -4.93 1.87 14.35
N ALA A 143 -4.80 2.24 13.07
CA ALA A 143 -3.72 3.12 12.61
C ALA A 143 -3.69 4.47 13.35
N LYS A 144 -4.83 5.15 13.45
CA LYS A 144 -4.94 6.43 14.17
C LYS A 144 -4.58 6.31 15.65
N ALA A 145 -5.01 5.23 16.31
CA ALA A 145 -4.66 4.96 17.70
C ALA A 145 -3.14 4.77 17.90
N LEU A 146 -2.42 4.29 16.88
CA LEU A 146 -0.96 4.12 16.87
C LEU A 146 -0.20 5.37 16.39
N GLY A 147 -0.89 6.49 16.14
CA GLY A 147 -0.27 7.73 15.63
C GLY A 147 0.07 7.71 14.14
N LEU A 148 -0.45 6.73 13.39
CA LEU A 148 -0.33 6.67 11.93
C LEU A 148 -1.53 7.38 11.28
N GLN A 149 -1.26 8.27 10.32
CA GLN A 149 -2.34 8.89 9.55
C GLN A 149 -3.04 7.84 8.68
N ALA A 150 -4.37 7.90 8.60
CA ALA A 150 -5.15 6.96 7.81
C ALA A 150 -6.34 7.61 7.10
N GLU A 151 -6.55 7.27 5.84
CA GLU A 151 -7.58 7.82 4.95
C GLU A 151 -8.38 6.70 4.27
N ASP A 152 -9.64 6.99 3.91
CA ASP A 152 -10.40 6.13 3.01
C ASP A 152 -9.88 6.26 1.58
N TYR A 153 -9.85 5.16 0.82
CA TYR A 153 -9.39 5.14 -0.57
C TYR A 153 -10.03 6.21 -1.46
N THR A 154 -11.33 6.47 -1.28
CA THR A 154 -12.03 7.50 -2.06
C THR A 154 -11.46 8.89 -1.81
N THR A 155 -11.16 9.22 -0.55
CA THR A 155 -10.54 10.51 -0.19
C THR A 155 -9.09 10.57 -0.65
N GLY A 156 -8.36 9.46 -0.54
CA GLY A 156 -6.98 9.34 -1.04
C GLY A 156 -6.87 9.64 -2.54
N LYS A 157 -7.86 9.19 -3.33
CA LYS A 157 -8.00 9.50 -4.77
C LYS A 157 -8.34 10.98 -5.04
N ILE A 158 -9.07 11.64 -4.14
CA ILE A 158 -9.66 12.98 -4.32
C ILE A 158 -8.73 14.12 -3.86
N GLN A 159 -7.55 13.85 -3.28
CA GLN A 159 -6.57 14.92 -3.01
C GLN A 159 -6.10 15.67 -4.29
N LYS A 160 -6.54 15.19 -5.46
CA LYS A 160 -6.51 15.84 -6.77
C LYS A 160 -7.19 17.22 -6.83
N ASP A 161 -8.19 17.51 -5.99
CA ASP A 161 -9.12 18.62 -6.24
C ASP A 161 -9.03 19.81 -5.27
N ARG A 162 -8.14 19.79 -4.28
CA ARG A 162 -7.91 20.95 -3.39
C ARG A 162 -6.77 21.84 -3.88
N LYS A 163 -6.87 22.30 -5.12
CA LYS A 163 -6.24 23.54 -5.58
C LYS A 163 -7.22 24.25 -6.51
N SER A 164 -8.08 25.06 -5.89
CA SER A 164 -8.66 26.24 -6.55
C SER A 164 -7.56 27.17 -7.05
#